data_AF-A0A1F6DDE9-F1
#
_entry.id   AF-A0A1F6DDE9-F1
#
_cell.length_a   1.000
_cell.length_b   1.000
_cell.length_c   1.000
_cell.angle_alpha   90.00
_cell.angle_beta   90.00
_cell.angle_gamma   90.00
#
_symmetry.space_group_name_H-M   'P 1'
#
loop_
_entity.id
_entity.type
_entity.pdbx_description
1 polymer ?
#
loop_
_entity_poly.entity_id
_entity_poly.type
_entity_poly.pdbx_seq_one_letter_code
_entity_poly.pdbx_strand_id
1 'polypeptide(L)'
;MDGTTDVVFPGMVVVETRESEAYDTEIGVVVYDGIEFETVRLRSKSMPQGQFVVKSVVRDGVTLWSHDDCGFRGVALLAMTHDGPVIALCSNYHVQRIVPFVHREHHDDIVDFAELKGEAGKFLDLKVWYTNNERRAQVYEREIIRLGEAERKQRAHQEDEEARAAMLARISKRGYISVKTDKGMPERGVPLGQNEDWSKFPPMVRAILVEDLKRPHETALEVFEVRKSVCGKTERHHVQQVAR
;
A
#
# COMPACT_ATOMS: atom_id res chain seq x y z
N MET A 1 14.62 38.49 -26.43
CA MET A 1 13.60 38.67 -25.39
C MET A 1 13.94 37.64 -24.34
N ASP A 2 14.85 38.02 -23.45
CA ASP A 2 15.49 37.10 -22.51
C ASP A 2 14.65 37.07 -21.24
N GLY A 3 13.66 36.18 -21.23
CA GLY A 3 12.92 35.84 -20.03
C GLY A 3 13.71 34.82 -19.22
N THR A 4 14.78 35.25 -18.54
CA THR A 4 15.31 34.48 -17.41
C THR A 4 14.37 34.69 -16.24
N THR A 5 13.36 33.83 -16.12
CA THR A 5 12.61 33.67 -14.89
C THR A 5 13.63 33.33 -13.79
N ASP A 6 13.90 34.28 -12.90
CA ASP A 6 14.50 33.95 -11.61
C ASP A 6 13.65 32.81 -11.03
N VAL A 7 14.24 31.61 -10.92
CA VAL A 7 13.52 30.44 -10.41
C VAL A 7 13.37 30.65 -8.90
N VAL A 8 12.32 31.37 -8.53
CA VAL A 8 11.89 31.55 -7.15
C VAL A 8 11.49 30.16 -6.62
N PHE A 9 11.96 29.82 -5.42
CA PHE A 9 11.63 28.55 -4.79
C PHE A 9 10.10 28.42 -4.65
N PRO A 10 9.50 27.23 -4.89
CA PRO A 10 8.05 27.07 -4.83
C PRO A 10 7.46 27.56 -3.50
N GLY A 11 6.44 28.41 -3.59
CA GLY A 11 5.78 28.98 -2.40
C GLY A 11 6.57 30.07 -1.68
N MET A 12 7.69 30.54 -2.25
CA MET A 12 8.46 31.65 -1.70
C MET A 12 8.05 32.99 -2.30
N VAL A 13 7.91 34.02 -1.46
CA VAL A 13 7.77 35.42 -1.84
C VAL A 13 9.01 36.17 -1.39
N VAL A 14 9.73 36.81 -2.31
CA VAL A 14 10.88 37.68 -1.96
C VAL A 14 10.34 39.00 -1.40
N VAL A 15 10.75 39.33 -0.18
CA VAL A 15 10.32 40.53 0.54
C VAL A 15 11.35 41.64 0.41
N GLU A 16 12.63 41.29 0.50
CA GLU A 16 13.73 42.24 0.43
C GLU A 16 14.94 41.64 -0.27
N THR A 17 15.59 42.43 -1.12
CA THR A 17 16.89 42.09 -1.70
C THR A 17 17.90 43.17 -1.32
N ARG A 18 19.03 42.74 -0.77
CA ARG A 18 20.18 43.60 -0.43
C ARG A 18 21.38 43.17 -1.25
N GLU A 19 21.90 44.08 -2.06
CA GLU A 19 23.08 43.82 -2.87
C GLU A 19 24.36 44.22 -2.12
N SER A 20 25.41 43.42 -2.28
CA SER A 20 26.78 43.77 -1.89
C SER A 20 27.73 43.59 -3.07
N GLU A 21 29.02 43.92 -2.90
CA GLU A 21 30.03 43.69 -3.93
C GLU A 21 30.27 42.20 -4.21
N ALA A 22 30.15 41.33 -3.18
CA ALA A 22 30.49 39.91 -3.29
C ALA A 22 29.27 38.99 -3.45
N TYR A 23 28.14 39.35 -2.86
CA TYR A 23 26.93 38.53 -2.84
C TYR A 23 25.64 39.37 -2.76
N ASP A 24 24.56 38.81 -3.27
CA ASP A 24 23.21 39.32 -3.05
C ASP A 24 22.59 38.55 -1.88
N THR A 25 21.89 39.26 -1.00
CA THR A 25 21.10 38.68 0.09
C THR A 25 19.63 38.85 -0.24
N GLU A 26 18.89 37.75 -0.25
CA GLU A 26 17.43 37.75 -0.37
C GLU A 26 16.80 37.34 0.95
N ILE A 27 15.85 38.13 1.42
CA ILE A 27 14.94 37.77 2.50
C ILE A 27 13.61 37.44 1.84
N GLY A 28 13.15 36.21 2.02
CA GLY A 28 11.89 35.74 1.46
C GLY A 28 11.09 34.92 2.45
N VAL A 29 9.77 34.95 2.30
CA VAL A 29 8.85 34.16 3.11
C VAL A 29 8.41 32.95 2.29
N VAL A 30 8.70 31.75 2.79
CA VAL A 30 8.13 30.50 2.29
C VAL A 30 6.84 30.24 3.04
N VAL A 31 5.72 30.13 2.32
CA VAL A 31 4.43 29.79 2.91
C VAL A 31 4.13 28.32 2.62
N TYR A 32 3.97 27.52 3.67
CA TYR A 32 3.62 26.11 3.56
C TYR A 32 2.58 25.74 4.61
N ASP A 33 1.47 25.14 4.17
CA ASP A 33 0.33 24.75 5.02
C ASP A 33 -0.18 25.88 5.94
N GLY A 34 -0.21 27.11 5.41
CA GLY A 34 -0.62 28.31 6.16
C GLY A 34 0.40 28.81 7.19
N ILE A 35 1.58 28.19 7.28
CA ILE A 35 2.68 28.62 8.15
C ILE A 35 3.71 29.39 7.33
N GLU A 36 4.13 30.54 7.84
CA GLU A 36 5.14 31.39 7.22
C GLU A 36 6.53 31.12 7.80
N PHE A 37 7.50 30.95 6.92
CA PHE A 37 8.90 30.74 7.27
C PHE A 37 9.74 31.82 6.60
N GLU A 38 10.36 32.68 7.39
CA GLU A 38 11.31 33.66 6.89
C GLU A 38 12.62 32.95 6.56
N THR A 39 13.11 33.16 5.35
CA THR A 39 14.32 32.55 4.81
C THR A 39 15.26 33.65 4.37
N VAL A 40 16.50 33.60 4.87
CA VAL A 40 17.59 34.45 4.38
C VAL A 40 18.46 33.60 3.48
N ARG A 41 18.65 34.03 2.25
CA ARG A 41 19.44 33.31 1.25
C ARG A 41 20.49 34.22 0.62
N LEU A 42 21.62 33.64 0.24
CA LEU A 42 22.75 34.34 -0.35
C LEU A 42 23.02 33.79 -1.74
N ARG A 43 23.34 34.68 -2.68
CA ARG A 43 23.83 34.32 -4.01
C ARG A 43 25.15 35.02 -4.25
N SER A 44 26.19 34.26 -4.58
CA SER A 44 27.48 34.84 -4.93
C SER A 44 27.43 35.45 -6.33
N LYS A 45 27.96 36.67 -6.50
CA LYS A 45 28.05 37.32 -7.81
C LYS A 45 29.07 36.66 -8.76
N SER A 46 29.98 35.85 -8.24
CA SER A 46 30.96 35.11 -9.04
C SER A 46 30.45 33.77 -9.58
N MET A 47 29.28 33.32 -9.12
CA MET A 47 28.65 32.10 -9.63
C MET A 47 27.78 32.47 -10.85
N PRO A 48 27.86 31.73 -11.97
CA PRO A 48 26.92 31.90 -13.09
C PRO A 48 25.50 31.70 -12.55
N GLN A 49 24.52 32.49 -13.03
CA GLN A 49 23.10 32.53 -12.57
C GLN A 49 22.73 31.28 -11.76
N GLY A 50 22.87 31.40 -10.45
CA GLY A 50 23.19 30.26 -9.59
C GLY A 50 22.31 30.18 -8.36
N GLN A 51 22.16 28.95 -7.88
CA GLN A 51 21.39 28.55 -6.72
C GLN A 51 21.69 29.42 -5.50
N PHE A 52 20.63 29.95 -4.89
CA PHE A 52 20.71 30.60 -3.59
C PHE A 52 21.08 29.58 -2.51
N VAL A 53 22.11 29.90 -1.71
CA VAL A 53 22.41 29.14 -0.50
C VAL A 53 21.63 29.72 0.67
N VAL A 54 21.05 28.85 1.49
CA VAL A 54 20.30 29.24 2.68
C VAL A 54 21.29 29.64 3.77
N LYS A 55 21.12 30.85 4.30
CA LYS A 55 21.84 31.31 5.49
C LYS A 55 21.08 30.97 6.76
N SER A 56 19.78 31.24 6.80
CA SER A 56 18.95 30.97 7.97
C SER A 56 17.48 30.78 7.60
N VAL A 57 16.77 30.07 8.47
CA VAL A 57 15.32 29.90 8.43
C VAL A 57 14.77 30.20 9.82
N VAL A 58 13.80 31.09 9.89
CA VAL A 58 13.15 31.57 11.11
C VAL A 58 11.65 31.35 10.97
N ARG A 59 11.02 30.91 12.07
CA ARG A 59 9.58 30.76 12.18
C ARG A 59 9.12 31.46 13.46
N ASP A 60 8.12 32.33 13.36
CA ASP A 60 7.54 33.02 14.53
C ASP A 60 8.59 33.69 15.44
N GLY A 61 9.67 34.22 14.84
CA GLY A 61 10.81 34.82 15.55
C GLY A 61 11.82 33.82 16.15
N VAL A 62 11.61 32.52 16.00
CA VAL A 62 12.51 31.45 16.46
C VAL A 62 13.34 30.92 15.29
N THR A 63 14.66 30.92 15.44
CA THR A 63 15.57 30.33 14.46
C THR A 63 15.42 28.82 14.43
N LEU A 64 14.85 28.29 13.35
CA LEU A 64 14.79 26.85 13.11
C LEU A 64 16.16 26.30 12.71
N TRP A 65 16.89 27.06 11.90
CA TRP A 65 18.21 26.70 11.43
C TRP A 65 19.01 27.91 11.00
N SER A 66 20.32 27.88 11.24
CA SER A 66 21.29 28.89 10.83
C SER A 66 22.59 28.22 10.41
N HIS A 67 23.17 28.67 9.31
CA HIS A 67 24.48 28.19 8.85
C HIS A 67 25.55 28.46 9.90
N ASP A 68 25.54 29.66 10.48
CA ASP A 68 26.55 30.14 11.43
C ASP A 68 26.63 29.24 12.70
N ASP A 69 25.51 28.63 13.11
CA ASP A 69 25.41 27.83 14.34
C ASP A 69 25.44 26.32 14.11
N CYS A 70 25.27 25.84 12.87
CA CYS A 70 25.06 24.41 12.62
C CYS A 70 26.33 23.55 12.58
N GLY A 71 27.51 24.19 12.47
CA GLY A 71 28.81 23.50 12.36
C GLY A 71 29.00 22.67 11.07
N PHE A 72 28.09 22.78 10.09
CA PHE A 72 28.15 22.02 8.84
C PHE A 72 29.14 22.65 7.85
N ARG A 73 30.09 21.86 7.37
CA ARG A 73 31.10 22.28 6.38
C ARG A 73 30.59 21.96 4.96
N GLY A 74 29.67 22.78 4.47
CA GLY A 74 29.09 22.66 3.14
C GLY A 74 28.13 23.81 2.83
N VAL A 75 27.28 23.60 1.83
CA VAL A 75 26.24 24.56 1.44
C VAL A 75 24.87 24.05 1.88
N ALA A 76 23.97 24.96 2.20
CA ALA A 76 22.58 24.65 2.48
C ALA A 76 21.72 25.13 1.32
N LEU A 77 20.82 24.29 0.81
CA LEU A 77 19.94 24.59 -0.31
C LEU A 77 18.49 24.34 0.11
N LEU A 78 17.53 25.06 -0.47
CA LEU A 78 16.10 24.75 -0.28
C LEU A 78 15.68 23.67 -1.26
N ALA A 79 14.99 22.64 -0.74
CA ALA A 79 14.35 21.62 -1.55
C ALA A 79 12.89 21.44 -1.14
N MET A 80 12.05 21.07 -2.11
CA MET A 80 10.67 20.65 -1.83
C MET A 80 10.59 19.13 -1.82
N THR A 81 9.96 18.58 -0.79
CA THR A 81 9.65 17.14 -0.64
C THR A 81 8.13 16.96 -0.58
N HIS A 82 7.64 15.72 -0.59
CA HIS A 82 6.21 15.45 -0.42
C HIS A 82 5.67 15.92 0.94
N ASP A 83 6.52 15.97 1.98
CA ASP A 83 6.15 16.45 3.32
C ASP A 83 6.37 17.95 3.51
N GLY A 84 6.92 18.64 2.51
CA GLY A 84 7.06 20.09 2.50
C GLY A 84 8.50 20.57 2.29
N PRO A 85 8.76 21.86 2.59
CA PRO A 85 10.06 22.46 2.39
C PRO A 85 11.08 21.96 3.40
N VAL A 86 12.29 21.69 2.92
CA VAL A 86 13.43 21.25 3.73
C VAL A 86 14.69 22.03 3.36
N ILE A 87 15.61 22.13 4.32
CA ILE A 87 16.98 22.58 4.09
C ILE A 87 17.84 21.35 3.78
N ALA A 88 18.36 21.24 2.56
CA ALA A 88 19.29 20.21 2.17
C ALA A 88 20.74 20.65 2.45
N LEU A 89 21.40 19.99 3.39
CA LEU A 89 22.80 20.20 3.72
C LEU A 89 23.67 19.38 2.78
N CYS A 90 24.37 20.07 1.89
CA CYS A 90 25.08 19.49 0.77
C CYS A 90 26.59 19.69 0.89
N SER A 91 27.36 18.65 0.59
CA SER A 91 28.83 18.71 0.51
C SER A 91 29.31 17.83 -0.64
N ASN A 92 30.29 18.31 -1.41
CA ASN A 92 30.84 17.62 -2.58
C ASN A 92 29.77 17.14 -3.57
N TYR A 93 28.76 17.96 -3.88
CA TYR A 93 27.62 17.60 -4.75
C TYR A 93 26.75 16.44 -4.25
N HIS A 94 26.77 16.16 -2.95
CA HIS A 94 25.90 15.18 -2.32
C HIS A 94 25.03 15.82 -1.23
N VAL A 95 23.75 15.47 -1.20
CA VAL A 95 22.87 15.73 -0.04
C VAL A 95 23.28 14.79 1.08
N GLN A 96 23.75 15.34 2.20
CA GLN A 96 24.21 14.56 3.35
C GLN A 96 23.21 14.53 4.49
N ARG A 97 22.49 15.63 4.71
CA ARG A 97 21.48 15.77 5.76
C ARG A 97 20.37 16.66 5.24
N ILE A 98 19.19 16.53 5.82
CA ILE A 98 18.09 17.48 5.62
C ILE A 98 17.69 18.10 6.97
N VAL A 99 17.03 19.26 6.92
CA VAL A 99 16.39 19.87 8.09
C VAL A 99 14.97 20.26 7.63
N PRO A 100 13.94 19.48 8.01
CA PRO A 100 12.57 19.82 7.67
C PRO A 100 12.13 21.13 8.34
N PHE A 101 11.32 21.93 7.65
CA PHE A 101 10.74 23.14 8.23
C PHE A 101 9.68 22.81 9.30
N VAL A 102 8.93 21.73 9.05
CA VAL A 102 7.91 21.22 9.96
C VAL A 102 8.44 19.96 10.61
N HIS A 103 8.72 20.03 11.90
CA HIS A 103 9.05 18.85 12.71
C HIS A 103 7.74 18.18 13.13
N ARG A 104 7.48 16.94 12.66
CA ARG A 104 6.36 16.14 13.21
C ARG A 104 6.90 15.25 14.33
N GLU A 105 6.10 15.09 15.38
CA GLU A 105 6.41 14.28 16.57
C GLU A 105 6.66 12.79 16.27
N HIS A 106 6.45 12.34 15.04
CA HIS A 106 6.63 10.96 14.60
C HIS A 106 7.73 10.78 13.53
N HIS A 107 8.44 11.85 13.13
CA HIS A 107 9.53 11.77 12.14
C HIS A 107 10.89 11.35 12.71
N ASP A 108 10.90 10.70 13.87
CA ASP A 108 12.10 10.00 14.35
C ASP A 108 12.36 8.69 13.57
N ASP A 109 11.51 8.36 12.59
CA ASP A 109 11.78 7.26 11.67
C ASP A 109 12.91 7.63 10.70
N ILE A 110 14.03 6.94 10.88
CA ILE A 110 15.20 7.03 10.02
C ILE A 110 14.90 6.69 8.56
N VAL A 111 13.86 5.88 8.29
CA VAL A 111 13.47 5.54 6.92
C VAL A 111 12.78 6.72 6.27
N ASP A 112 11.74 7.30 6.88
CA ASP A 112 11.06 8.50 6.39
C ASP A 112 12.08 9.61 6.09
N PHE A 113 13.01 9.85 7.02
CA PHE A 113 14.04 10.87 6.83
C PHE A 113 14.97 10.56 5.65
N ALA A 114 15.30 9.28 5.42
CA ALA A 114 16.07 8.84 4.27
C ALA A 114 15.28 8.98 2.95
N GLU A 115 13.97 8.80 2.97
CA GLU A 115 13.10 9.02 1.81
C GLU A 115 13.03 10.51 1.44
N LEU A 116 12.74 11.38 2.41
CA LEU A 116 12.73 12.84 2.24
C LEU A 116 14.08 13.36 1.73
N LYS A 117 15.18 12.81 2.24
CA LYS A 117 16.54 13.13 1.77
C LYS A 117 16.78 12.66 0.33
N GLY A 118 16.20 11.53 -0.05
CA GLY A 118 16.14 11.03 -1.42
C GLY A 118 15.43 11.99 -2.37
N GLU A 119 14.28 12.50 -1.95
CA GLU A 119 13.48 13.47 -2.71
C GLU A 119 14.16 14.82 -2.83
N ALA A 120 14.77 15.31 -1.75
CA ALA A 120 15.57 16.53 -1.79
C ALA A 120 16.72 16.42 -2.80
N GLY A 121 17.38 15.26 -2.87
CA GLY A 121 18.39 14.98 -3.90
C GLY A 121 17.82 15.05 -5.32
N LYS A 122 16.65 14.43 -5.57
CA LYS A 122 15.98 14.49 -6.87
C LYS A 122 15.58 15.92 -7.26
N PHE A 123 15.02 16.69 -6.31
CA PHE A 123 14.60 18.08 -6.53
C PHE A 123 15.79 18.98 -6.92
N LEU A 124 16.94 18.75 -6.30
CA LEU A 124 18.15 19.54 -6.52
C LEU A 124 19.04 19.00 -7.66
N ASP A 125 18.68 17.88 -8.28
CA ASP A 125 19.52 17.13 -9.22
C ASP A 125 20.92 16.77 -8.62
N LEU A 126 20.92 16.35 -7.35
CA LEU A 126 22.12 15.98 -6.61
C LEU A 126 22.06 14.52 -6.15
N LYS A 127 23.24 13.90 -6.04
CA LYS A 127 23.37 12.57 -5.45
C LYS A 127 23.09 12.63 -3.95
N VAL A 128 22.69 11.50 -3.37
CA VAL A 128 22.41 11.41 -1.93
C VAL A 128 23.41 10.49 -1.25
N TRP A 129 23.98 10.97 -0.14
CA TRP A 129 24.83 10.13 0.71
C TRP A 129 23.99 9.54 1.84
N TYR A 130 23.69 8.24 1.77
CA TYR A 130 23.09 7.53 2.89
C TYR A 130 24.13 6.97 3.86
N THR A 131 23.91 7.20 5.15
CA THR A 131 24.64 6.58 6.26
C THR A 131 24.37 5.07 6.32
N ASN A 132 25.22 4.33 7.02
CA ASN A 132 25.02 2.88 7.18
C ASN A 132 23.71 2.56 7.92
N ASN A 133 23.29 3.39 8.86
CA ASN A 133 22.05 3.19 9.61
C ASN A 133 20.83 3.41 8.71
N GLU A 134 20.81 4.49 7.91
CA GLU A 134 19.74 4.76 6.94
C GLU A 134 19.60 3.60 5.95
N ARG A 135 20.71 3.11 5.38
CA ARG A 135 20.69 1.96 4.46
C ARG A 135 20.15 0.70 5.11
N ARG A 136 20.56 0.41 6.35
CA ARG A 136 20.10 -0.77 7.08
C ARG A 136 18.62 -0.70 7.41
N ALA A 137 18.14 0.46 7.84
CA ALA A 137 16.74 0.66 8.16
C ALA A 137 15.84 0.44 6.94
N GLN A 138 16.21 1.02 5.79
CA GLN A 138 15.49 0.81 4.52
C GLN A 138 15.46 -0.68 4.11
N VAL A 139 16.52 -1.45 4.39
CA VAL A 139 16.54 -2.89 4.12
C VAL A 139 15.59 -3.65 5.07
N TYR A 140 15.61 -3.31 6.36
CA TYR A 140 14.75 -3.96 7.34
C TYR A 140 13.26 -3.68 7.09
N GLU A 141 12.90 -2.45 6.77
CA GLU A 141 11.51 -2.10 6.50
C GLU A 141 10.96 -2.86 5.29
N ARG A 142 11.73 -2.93 4.19
CA ARG A 142 11.37 -3.73 3.02
C ARG A 142 11.15 -5.20 3.36
N GLU A 143 11.97 -5.75 4.26
CA GLU A 143 11.82 -7.14 4.69
C GLU A 143 10.59 -7.32 5.60
N ILE A 144 10.29 -6.36 6.49
CA ILE A 144 9.08 -6.37 7.32
C ILE A 144 7.83 -6.35 6.43
N ILE A 145 7.78 -5.46 5.44
CA ILE A 145 6.66 -5.38 4.49
C ILE A 145 6.50 -6.72 3.76
N ARG A 146 7.60 -7.28 3.25
CA ARG A 146 7.60 -8.56 2.54
C ARG A 146 7.09 -9.71 3.41
N LEU A 147 7.52 -9.80 4.66
CA LEU A 147 7.05 -10.81 5.60
C LEU A 147 5.57 -10.63 5.92
N GLY A 148 5.13 -9.38 6.13
CA GLY A 148 3.71 -9.06 6.35
C GLY A 148 2.81 -9.46 5.17
N GLU A 149 3.25 -9.24 3.94
CA GLU A 149 2.52 -9.71 2.74
C GLU A 149 2.46 -11.24 2.65
N ALA A 150 3.55 -11.94 2.99
CA ALA A 150 3.58 -13.39 3.00
C ALA A 150 2.62 -13.96 4.05
N GLU A 151 2.60 -13.41 5.27
CA GLU A 151 1.65 -13.81 6.32
C GLU A 151 0.20 -13.57 5.91
N ARG A 152 -0.11 -12.40 5.31
CA ARG A 152 -1.47 -12.12 4.82
C ARG A 152 -1.93 -13.13 3.78
N LYS A 153 -1.05 -13.51 2.85
CA LYS A 153 -1.34 -14.55 1.85
C LYS A 153 -1.56 -15.91 2.49
N GLN A 154 -0.76 -16.27 3.50
CA GLN A 154 -0.94 -17.54 4.22
C GLN A 154 -2.26 -17.58 4.99
N ARG A 155 -2.63 -16.50 5.69
CA ARG A 155 -3.92 -16.42 6.39
C ARG A 155 -5.09 -16.52 5.43
N ALA A 156 -5.05 -15.79 4.31
CA ALA A 156 -6.10 -15.88 3.29
C ALA A 156 -6.24 -17.29 2.71
N HIS A 157 -5.13 -18.02 2.52
CA HIS A 157 -5.16 -19.41 2.08
C HIS A 157 -5.76 -20.34 3.15
N GLN A 158 -5.38 -20.18 4.42
CA GLN A 158 -5.92 -20.96 5.52
C GLN A 158 -7.43 -20.73 5.69
N GLU A 159 -7.88 -19.48 5.62
CA GLU A 159 -9.30 -19.12 5.68
C GLU A 159 -10.10 -19.75 4.52
N ASP A 160 -9.56 -19.78 3.30
CA ASP A 160 -10.19 -20.45 2.16
C ASP A 160 -10.24 -21.99 2.33
N GLU A 161 -9.15 -22.59 2.83
CA GLU A 161 -9.12 -24.02 3.15
C GLU A 161 -10.11 -24.39 4.26
N GLU A 162 -10.21 -23.59 5.32
CA GLU A 162 -11.18 -23.78 6.40
C GLU A 162 -12.61 -23.61 5.91
N ALA A 163 -12.90 -22.58 5.10
CA ALA A 163 -14.20 -22.37 4.50
C ALA A 163 -14.60 -23.56 3.60
N ARG A 164 -13.65 -24.06 2.80
CA ARG A 164 -13.83 -25.26 1.97
C ARG A 164 -14.06 -26.51 2.81
N ALA A 165 -13.30 -26.71 3.88
CA ALA A 165 -13.47 -27.84 4.78
C ALA A 165 -14.82 -27.80 5.49
N ALA A 166 -15.24 -26.63 5.99
CA ALA A 166 -16.56 -26.41 6.60
C ALA A 166 -17.69 -26.69 5.60
N MET A 167 -17.54 -26.25 4.35
CA MET A 167 -18.47 -26.55 3.27
C MET A 167 -18.58 -28.06 3.02
N LEU A 168 -17.46 -28.76 2.86
CA LEU A 168 -17.45 -30.21 2.66
C LEU A 168 -18.06 -30.97 3.85
N ALA A 169 -17.74 -30.56 5.08
CA ALA A 169 -18.31 -31.14 6.28
C ALA A 169 -19.84 -30.96 6.32
N ARG A 170 -20.34 -29.78 5.95
CA ARG A 170 -21.78 -29.50 5.84
C ARG A 170 -22.45 -30.42 4.81
N ILE A 171 -21.87 -30.59 3.63
CA ILE A 171 -22.39 -31.47 2.58
C ILE A 171 -22.42 -32.93 3.07
N SER A 172 -21.33 -33.41 3.66
CA SER A 172 -21.22 -34.80 4.13
C SER A 172 -22.22 -35.17 5.23
N LYS A 173 -22.65 -34.18 6.02
CA LYS A 173 -23.61 -34.34 7.13
C LYS A 173 -25.07 -34.10 6.72
N ARG A 174 -25.38 -33.77 5.46
CA ARG A 174 -26.77 -33.65 5.00
C ARG A 174 -27.47 -35.01 5.14
N GLY A 175 -28.54 -35.05 5.92
CA GLY A 175 -29.37 -36.25 6.07
C GLY A 175 -30.10 -36.57 4.76
N TYR A 176 -30.17 -37.85 4.41
CA TYR A 176 -31.11 -38.33 3.41
C TYR A 176 -32.53 -38.19 3.96
N ILE A 177 -33.44 -37.59 3.20
CA ILE A 177 -34.84 -37.49 3.61
C ILE A 177 -35.51 -38.81 3.25
N SER A 178 -36.11 -39.46 4.26
CA SER A 178 -36.90 -40.67 4.09
C SER A 178 -38.32 -40.38 4.58
N VAL A 179 -39.26 -40.16 3.66
CA VAL A 179 -40.67 -39.86 3.97
C VAL A 179 -41.52 -41.10 3.68
N LYS A 180 -42.57 -41.36 4.48
CA LYS A 180 -43.59 -42.35 4.13
C LYS A 180 -44.73 -41.63 3.40
N THR A 181 -45.10 -42.13 2.23
CA THR A 181 -46.24 -41.65 1.46
C THR A 181 -47.57 -41.97 2.15
N ASP A 182 -48.66 -41.35 1.70
CA ASP A 182 -50.04 -41.60 2.18
C ASP A 182 -50.48 -43.07 1.99
N LYS A 183 -49.78 -43.81 1.12
CA LYS A 183 -49.96 -45.26 0.90
C LYS A 183 -49.02 -46.13 1.74
N GLY A 184 -48.28 -45.55 2.69
CA GLY A 184 -47.35 -46.24 3.57
C GLY A 184 -46.02 -46.66 2.94
N MET A 185 -45.75 -46.31 1.68
CA MET A 185 -44.50 -46.67 0.99
C MET A 185 -43.38 -45.66 1.31
N PRO A 186 -42.16 -46.14 1.61
CA PRO A 186 -41.01 -45.27 1.89
C PRO A 186 -40.46 -44.65 0.59
N GLU A 187 -40.49 -43.32 0.50
CA GLU A 187 -39.82 -42.52 -0.52
C GLU A 187 -38.52 -41.95 0.03
N ARG A 188 -37.47 -41.93 -0.80
CA ARG A 188 -36.17 -41.35 -0.45
C ARG A 188 -35.88 -40.16 -1.36
N GLY A 189 -35.29 -39.12 -0.79
CA GLY A 189 -34.92 -37.91 -1.53
C GLY A 189 -33.71 -37.22 -0.95
N VAL A 190 -33.20 -36.25 -1.71
CA VAL A 190 -32.13 -35.35 -1.28
C VAL A 190 -32.66 -33.92 -1.36
N PRO A 191 -32.48 -33.09 -0.33
CA PRO A 191 -32.85 -31.69 -0.38
C PRO A 191 -31.99 -30.95 -1.40
N LEU A 192 -32.63 -30.22 -2.31
CA LEU A 192 -31.97 -29.46 -3.39
C LEU A 192 -31.61 -28.02 -2.99
N GLY A 193 -32.20 -27.49 -1.90
CA GLY A 193 -32.00 -26.12 -1.45
C GLY A 193 -32.40 -25.89 0.03
N GLN A 194 -32.43 -24.62 0.44
CA GLN A 194 -32.86 -24.21 1.80
C GLN A 194 -34.38 -24.21 2.01
N ASN A 195 -35.16 -24.16 0.92
CA ASN A 195 -36.63 -24.00 0.95
C ASN A 195 -37.41 -25.33 0.85
N GLU A 196 -36.86 -26.42 1.40
CA GLU A 196 -37.52 -27.74 1.43
C GLU A 196 -37.89 -28.35 0.07
N ASP A 197 -37.40 -27.81 -1.05
CA ASP A 197 -37.49 -28.47 -2.36
C ASP A 197 -36.64 -29.74 -2.36
N TRP A 198 -37.27 -30.89 -2.56
CA TRP A 198 -36.64 -32.20 -2.55
C TRP A 198 -36.94 -32.96 -3.84
N SER A 199 -35.91 -33.60 -4.40
CA SER A 199 -36.09 -34.53 -5.51
C SER A 199 -36.42 -35.91 -4.96
N LYS A 200 -37.55 -36.47 -5.41
CA LYS A 200 -37.98 -37.83 -5.12
C LYS A 200 -37.18 -38.81 -5.98
N PHE A 201 -36.64 -39.86 -5.37
CA PHE A 201 -35.98 -40.95 -6.08
C PHE A 201 -36.76 -42.26 -5.92
N PRO A 202 -36.87 -43.08 -6.98
CA PRO A 202 -37.40 -44.43 -6.86
C PRO A 202 -36.63 -45.25 -5.82
N PRO A 203 -37.26 -46.24 -5.15
CA PRO A 203 -36.64 -47.01 -4.06
C PRO A 203 -35.33 -47.73 -4.43
N MET A 204 -35.10 -47.98 -5.73
CA MET A 204 -33.94 -48.70 -6.25
C MET A 204 -32.77 -47.78 -6.66
N VAL A 205 -32.95 -46.45 -6.61
CA VAL A 205 -31.97 -45.47 -7.05
C VAL A 205 -31.12 -44.98 -5.88
N ARG A 206 -29.78 -45.06 -6.01
CA ARG A 206 -28.84 -44.33 -5.15
C ARG A 206 -28.50 -43.00 -5.81
N ALA A 207 -29.12 -41.92 -5.35
CA ALA A 207 -28.78 -40.58 -5.81
C ALA A 207 -27.45 -40.12 -5.20
N ILE A 208 -26.50 -39.71 -6.05
CA ILE A 208 -25.28 -39.01 -5.63
C ILE A 208 -25.44 -37.55 -6.06
N LEU A 209 -25.44 -36.66 -5.07
CA LEU A 209 -25.51 -35.22 -5.29
C LEU A 209 -24.12 -34.70 -5.69
N VAL A 210 -24.02 -34.10 -6.88
CA VAL A 210 -22.80 -33.40 -7.33
C VAL A 210 -23.07 -31.90 -7.24
N GLU A 211 -22.39 -31.20 -6.35
CA GLU A 211 -22.52 -29.74 -6.18
C GLU A 211 -21.27 -29.01 -6.72
N ASP A 212 -21.47 -27.83 -7.30
CA ASP A 212 -20.37 -26.91 -7.63
C ASP A 212 -19.88 -26.22 -6.34
N LEU A 213 -18.60 -26.41 -6.02
CA LEU A 213 -17.95 -25.79 -4.86
C LEU A 213 -17.96 -24.25 -4.93
N LYS A 214 -18.12 -23.66 -6.12
CA LYS A 214 -18.18 -22.20 -6.29
C LYS A 214 -19.56 -21.60 -6.01
N ARG A 215 -20.63 -22.43 -5.97
CA ARG A 215 -22.02 -21.98 -5.73
C ARG A 215 -22.76 -22.98 -4.85
N PRO A 216 -22.55 -22.97 -3.52
CA PRO A 216 -23.00 -24.00 -2.57
C PRO A 216 -24.53 -24.17 -2.40
N HIS A 217 -25.32 -23.43 -3.17
CA HIS A 217 -26.76 -23.24 -2.98
C HIS A 217 -27.56 -23.32 -4.28
N GLU A 218 -26.92 -23.41 -5.45
CA GLU A 218 -27.61 -23.20 -6.72
C GLU A 218 -27.87 -24.45 -7.56
N THR A 219 -27.27 -25.63 -7.35
CA THR A 219 -27.61 -26.77 -8.23
C THR A 219 -27.08 -28.11 -7.74
N ALA A 220 -27.97 -29.09 -7.62
CA ALA A 220 -27.59 -30.47 -7.91
C ALA A 220 -27.25 -30.56 -9.41
N LEU A 221 -25.99 -30.77 -9.78
CA LEU A 221 -25.59 -30.80 -11.19
C LEU A 221 -26.01 -32.10 -11.89
N GLU A 222 -26.10 -33.20 -11.13
CA GLU A 222 -26.45 -34.49 -11.72
C GLU A 222 -27.04 -35.45 -10.69
N VAL A 223 -28.03 -36.24 -11.12
CA VAL A 223 -28.51 -37.42 -10.40
C VAL A 223 -28.37 -38.62 -11.33
N PHE A 224 -27.59 -39.61 -10.87
CA PHE A 224 -27.44 -40.88 -11.56
C PHE A 224 -27.75 -42.05 -10.64
N GLU A 225 -28.21 -43.14 -11.23
CA GLU A 225 -28.44 -44.43 -10.61
C GLU A 225 -27.17 -45.25 -10.70
N VAL A 226 -26.87 -45.96 -9.61
CA VAL A 226 -25.76 -46.90 -9.56
C VAL A 226 -26.35 -48.30 -9.44
N ARG A 227 -26.28 -49.08 -10.53
CA ARG A 227 -26.71 -50.49 -10.55
C ARG A 227 -25.51 -51.40 -10.45
N LYS A 228 -25.68 -52.57 -9.85
CA LYS A 228 -24.75 -53.69 -10.03
C LYS A 228 -25.30 -54.56 -11.15
N SER A 229 -24.50 -54.78 -12.18
CA SER A 229 -24.86 -55.73 -13.23
C SER A 229 -24.87 -57.16 -12.68
N VAL A 230 -25.44 -58.08 -13.46
CA VAL A 230 -25.59 -59.50 -13.08
C VAL A 230 -24.24 -60.15 -12.76
N CYS A 231 -23.13 -59.61 -13.29
CA CYS A 231 -21.76 -60.04 -13.00
C CYS A 231 -21.04 -59.23 -11.90
N GLY A 232 -21.77 -58.41 -11.14
CA GLY A 232 -21.27 -57.69 -9.96
C GLY A 232 -20.52 -56.39 -10.26
N LYS A 233 -20.41 -55.97 -11.53
CA LYS A 233 -19.81 -54.67 -11.90
C LYS A 233 -20.76 -53.53 -11.58
N THR A 234 -20.21 -52.45 -11.05
CA THR A 234 -20.98 -51.24 -10.75
C THR A 234 -21.10 -50.40 -12.02
N GLU A 235 -22.32 -50.18 -12.49
CA GLU A 235 -22.65 -49.46 -13.72
C GLU A 235 -23.42 -48.17 -13.38
N ARG A 236 -23.00 -47.06 -14.00
CA ARG A 236 -23.62 -45.75 -13.88
C ARG A 236 -24.72 -45.64 -14.93
N HIS A 237 -25.96 -45.48 -14.48
CA HIS A 237 -27.10 -45.17 -15.33
C HIS A 237 -27.56 -43.75 -15.07
N HIS A 238 -27.46 -42.89 -16.07
CA HIS A 238 -27.84 -41.49 -15.95
C HIS A 238 -29.37 -41.41 -15.80
N VAL A 239 -29.89 -40.82 -14.71
CA VAL A 239 -31.35 -40.75 -14.46
C VAL A 239 -31.91 -39.41 -14.90
N GLN A 240 -31.21 -38.32 -14.59
CA GLN A 240 -31.61 -37.00 -15.06
C GLN A 240 -30.47 -35.98 -14.90
N GLN A 241 -30.26 -35.13 -15.90
CA GLN A 241 -29.60 -33.85 -15.72
C GLN A 241 -30.63 -32.94 -15.04
N VAL A 242 -30.38 -32.49 -13.82
CA VAL A 242 -31.25 -31.48 -13.19
C VAL A 242 -30.82 -30.15 -13.79
N ALA A 243 -31.51 -29.73 -14.84
CA ALA A 243 -31.22 -28.46 -15.50
C ALA A 243 -31.87 -27.30 -14.74
N ARG A 244 -31.01 -26.38 -14.29
CA ARG A 244 -31.23 -24.99 -13.82
C ARG A 244 -32.48 -24.68 -13.02
#